data_AF-A0A520K5X3-F1
#
_entry.id   AF-A0A520K5X3-F1
#
_cell.length_a   1.000
_cell.length_b   1.000
_cell.length_c   1.000
_cell.angle_alpha   90.00
_cell.angle_beta   90.00
_cell.angle_gamma   90.00
#
_symmetry.space_group_name_H-M   'P 1'
#
loop_
_entity.id
_entity.type
_entity.pdbx_description
1 polymer ?
#
loop_
_entity_poly.entity_id
_entity_poly.type
_entity_poly.pdbx_seq_one_letter_code
_entity_poly.pdbx_strand_id
1 'polypeptide(L)'
;MNKKVLAGIILGILVIFVIGCIEKENTEVIETPKPTAELSPTPSLSPILSPTIESSPTPSPTPTPEPIITYKELPFTGAKGGQLVLINNRNATNPTFDELRKFLVEDKTNEHTYSYGSFICGDFAEVVHNNAEAKGIRAGLVTITFSNDPIGHAINVFTTKDRGLIYVDCTGEGYESKLWKMWDCIRRDVYVFGCADCSYDKLAYISKGKEYGAISTDVVQFNTDYDYYSIYKYNAEDFSMEVETFFNELEEYNEAMREYNEDVINFNTYWSSYPYYLPEDLYNEYSRQKDELDARGRDLSSRKAGIDCDYKNLKMREETYGCAWESLGIVEDIEIYW
;
A
#
# COMPACT_ATOMS: atom_id res chain seq x y z
N MET A 1 -37.09 15.70 -14.03
CA MET A 1 -36.13 16.76 -13.69
C MET A 1 -34.94 16.66 -14.65
N ASN A 2 -34.61 17.76 -15.34
CA ASN A 2 -33.79 17.74 -16.57
C ASN A 2 -32.29 17.60 -16.24
N LYS A 3 -31.59 16.64 -16.86
CA LYS A 3 -30.18 16.26 -16.59
C LYS A 3 -29.16 17.41 -16.74
N LYS A 4 -29.56 18.53 -17.31
CA LYS A 4 -28.73 19.73 -17.48
C LYS A 4 -28.69 20.67 -16.25
N VAL A 5 -29.62 20.52 -15.30
CA VAL A 5 -29.61 21.33 -14.06
C VAL A 5 -28.67 20.73 -13.00
N LEU A 6 -28.43 19.41 -13.04
CA LEU A 6 -27.52 18.73 -12.11
C LEU A 6 -26.04 19.03 -12.40
N ALA A 7 -25.68 19.30 -13.66
CA ALA A 7 -24.33 19.69 -14.06
C ALA A 7 -23.94 21.11 -13.58
N GLY A 8 -24.90 21.95 -13.21
CA GLY A 8 -24.67 23.32 -12.73
C GLY A 8 -24.36 23.43 -11.23
N ILE A 9 -24.63 22.38 -10.45
CA ILE A 9 -24.40 22.36 -8.98
C ILE A 9 -23.05 21.68 -8.64
N ILE A 10 -22.50 20.90 -9.57
CA ILE A 10 -21.24 20.15 -9.38
C ILE A 10 -19.98 21.02 -9.62
N LEU A 11 -20.12 22.22 -10.20
CA LEU A 11 -18.98 23.09 -10.52
C LEU A 11 -18.57 24.05 -9.38
N GLY A 12 -19.03 23.80 -8.14
CA GLY A 12 -18.78 24.64 -6.97
C GLY A 12 -17.70 24.12 -6.00
N ILE A 13 -17.02 23.02 -6.32
CA ILE A 13 -15.99 22.41 -5.45
C ILE A 13 -14.71 22.21 -6.26
N LEU A 14 -14.05 23.30 -6.66
CA LEU A 14 -12.60 23.28 -6.90
C LEU A 14 -12.05 24.70 -7.02
N VAL A 15 -11.80 25.34 -5.89
CA VAL A 15 -10.79 26.38 -5.82
C VAL A 15 -9.91 26.06 -4.62
N ILE A 16 -8.86 25.27 -4.88
CA ILE A 16 -7.76 25.02 -3.94
C ILE A 16 -6.97 26.33 -3.84
N PHE A 17 -7.28 27.16 -2.84
CA PHE A 17 -6.34 28.19 -2.41
C PHE A 17 -5.31 27.54 -1.49
N VAL A 18 -4.08 27.46 -2.00
CA VAL A 18 -2.90 27.01 -1.25
C VAL A 18 -2.60 28.08 -0.19
N ILE A 19 -2.99 27.82 1.05
CA ILE A 19 -2.37 28.46 2.22
C ILE A 19 -1.75 27.33 3.04
N GLY A 20 -0.43 27.43 3.22
CA GLY A 20 0.39 26.41 3.83
C GLY A 20 -0.04 26.12 5.27
N CYS A 21 -0.14 24.85 5.60
CA CYS A 21 -0.15 24.37 6.97
C CYS A 21 1.21 24.75 7.57
N ILE A 22 1.28 25.80 8.38
CA ILE A 22 2.45 26.07 9.22
C ILE A 22 2.20 25.35 10.53
N GLU A 23 2.67 24.11 10.60
CA GLU A 23 2.84 23.44 11.88
C GLU A 23 4.07 24.05 12.56
N LYS A 24 3.85 24.63 13.74
CA LYS A 24 4.87 25.31 14.52
C LYS A 24 5.54 24.27 15.42
N GLU A 25 6.44 23.46 14.86
CA GLU A 25 7.31 22.62 15.68
C GLU A 25 8.65 23.32 15.97
N ASN A 26 8.82 23.69 17.24
CA ASN A 26 10.14 23.91 17.81
C ASN A 26 10.77 22.53 18.05
N THR A 27 11.63 22.09 17.15
CA THR A 27 12.47 20.91 17.37
C THR A 27 13.92 21.35 17.37
N GLU A 28 14.53 21.37 18.56
CA GLU A 28 15.97 21.48 18.73
C GLU A 28 16.65 20.32 18.01
N VAL A 29 17.32 20.64 16.90
CA VAL A 29 18.18 19.70 16.17
C VAL A 29 19.45 19.51 16.97
N ILE A 30 19.57 18.36 17.63
CA ILE A 30 20.86 17.85 18.12
C ILE A 30 21.62 17.34 16.89
N GLU A 31 22.56 18.15 16.39
CA GLU A 31 23.49 17.74 15.34
C GLU A 31 24.40 16.62 15.88
N THR A 32 24.39 15.47 15.20
CA THR A 32 25.42 14.44 15.36
C THR A 32 26.56 14.71 14.36
N PRO A 33 27.83 14.54 14.77
CA PRO A 33 28.97 14.92 13.95
C PRO A 33 29.18 13.98 12.77
N LYS A 34 29.16 14.57 11.57
CA LYS A 34 29.55 13.98 10.30
C LYS A 34 31.01 13.52 10.34
N PRO A 35 31.35 12.27 9.98
CA PRO A 35 32.73 11.86 9.81
C PRO A 35 33.33 12.50 8.55
N THR A 36 34.32 13.35 8.75
CA THR A 36 35.16 13.92 7.69
C THR A 36 36.12 12.84 7.19
N ALA A 37 35.86 12.29 6.01
CA ALA A 37 36.84 11.52 5.27
C ALA A 37 37.73 12.48 4.46
N GLU A 38 38.97 12.68 4.93
CA GLU A 38 40.04 13.33 4.18
C GLU A 38 40.38 12.49 2.94
N LEU A 39 40.17 13.04 1.74
CA LEU A 39 40.71 12.49 0.51
C LEU A 39 42.16 12.97 0.35
N SER A 40 43.10 12.04 0.49
CA SER A 40 44.52 12.24 0.17
C SER A 40 44.73 12.32 -1.34
N PRO A 41 45.61 13.20 -1.85
CA PRO A 41 45.80 13.38 -3.29
C PRO A 41 46.56 12.20 -3.92
N THR A 42 45.96 11.63 -4.96
CA THR A 42 46.60 10.62 -5.83
C THR A 42 47.72 11.26 -6.66
N PRO A 43 48.93 10.66 -6.73
CA PRO A 43 50.00 11.16 -7.58
C PRO A 43 49.72 10.87 -9.06
N SER A 44 49.89 11.90 -9.88
CA SER A 44 49.90 11.82 -11.35
C SER A 44 51.16 11.10 -11.83
N LEU A 45 50.98 9.97 -12.53
CA LEU A 45 52.04 9.26 -13.23
C LEU A 45 51.87 9.44 -14.74
N SER A 46 52.92 9.96 -15.37
CA SER A 46 53.10 10.08 -16.82
C SER A 46 53.09 8.71 -17.53
N PRO A 47 52.74 8.64 -18.82
CA PRO A 47 52.52 7.38 -19.52
C PRO A 47 53.84 6.69 -19.85
N ILE A 48 54.02 5.47 -19.32
CA ILE A 48 55.04 4.53 -19.78
C ILE A 48 54.43 3.75 -20.96
N LEU A 49 55.12 3.79 -22.11
CA LEU A 49 54.78 3.00 -23.29
C LEU A 49 54.90 1.51 -22.96
N SER A 50 53.76 0.81 -22.89
CA SER A 50 53.71 -0.65 -22.77
C SER A 50 54.10 -1.33 -24.09
N PRO A 51 54.86 -2.44 -24.04
CA PRO A 51 55.12 -3.28 -25.20
C PRO A 51 53.85 -4.01 -25.62
N THR A 52 53.67 -4.15 -26.93
CA THR A 52 52.59 -4.90 -27.57
C THR A 52 52.56 -6.33 -27.04
N ILE A 53 51.57 -6.64 -26.20
CA ILE A 53 51.24 -8.01 -25.78
C ILE A 53 50.43 -8.62 -26.92
N GLU A 54 51.00 -9.67 -27.51
CA GLU A 54 50.34 -10.59 -28.45
C GLU A 54 49.01 -11.07 -27.84
N SER A 55 47.93 -10.88 -28.59
CA SER A 55 46.57 -11.27 -28.19
C SER A 55 46.47 -12.78 -27.98
N SER A 56 46.52 -13.20 -26.72
CA SER A 56 46.10 -14.52 -26.29
C SER A 56 44.64 -14.76 -26.69
N PRO A 57 44.28 -15.93 -27.25
CA PRO A 57 42.89 -16.21 -27.63
C PRO A 57 41.99 -16.11 -26.41
N THR A 58 40.93 -15.28 -26.52
CA THR A 58 39.83 -15.22 -25.57
C THR A 58 39.33 -16.65 -25.30
N PRO A 59 39.31 -17.13 -24.04
CA PRO A 59 38.74 -18.44 -23.76
C PRO A 59 37.29 -18.46 -24.23
N SER A 60 36.96 -19.43 -25.08
CA SER A 60 35.60 -19.69 -25.51
C SER A 60 34.70 -19.76 -24.27
N PRO A 61 33.51 -19.12 -24.25
CA PRO A 61 32.64 -19.17 -23.10
C PRO A 61 32.37 -20.63 -22.76
N THR A 62 32.74 -21.03 -21.54
CA THR A 62 32.41 -22.36 -21.02
C THR A 62 30.89 -22.52 -21.12
N PRO A 63 30.38 -23.57 -21.79
CA PRO A 63 28.94 -23.77 -21.90
C PRO A 63 28.35 -23.86 -20.50
N THR A 64 27.37 -23.01 -20.21
CA THR A 64 26.61 -23.08 -18.96
C THR A 64 26.01 -24.49 -18.87
N PRO A 65 26.28 -25.25 -17.80
CA PRO A 65 25.75 -26.61 -17.67
C PRO A 65 24.22 -26.59 -17.71
N GLU A 66 23.63 -27.53 -18.46
CA GLU A 66 22.17 -27.67 -18.54
C GLU A 66 21.57 -27.90 -17.15
N PRO A 67 20.37 -27.35 -16.86
CA PRO A 67 19.72 -27.53 -15.58
C PRO A 67 19.37 -29.00 -15.35
N ILE A 68 19.66 -29.51 -14.16
CA ILE A 68 19.26 -30.87 -13.75
C ILE A 68 17.91 -30.77 -13.05
N ILE A 69 16.85 -31.14 -13.77
CA ILE A 69 15.46 -31.00 -13.30
C ILE A 69 14.98 -32.25 -12.56
N THR A 70 14.27 -32.05 -11.45
CA THR A 70 13.55 -33.10 -10.70
C THR A 70 12.13 -32.67 -10.38
N TYR A 71 11.23 -33.62 -10.22
CA TYR A 71 9.81 -33.37 -9.95
C TYR A 71 9.42 -33.88 -8.57
N LYS A 72 8.59 -33.12 -7.84
CA LYS A 72 8.06 -33.51 -6.54
C LYS A 72 6.56 -33.23 -6.48
N GLU A 73 5.78 -34.30 -6.42
CA GLU A 73 4.35 -34.25 -6.19
C GLU A 73 4.08 -33.99 -4.71
N LEU A 74 3.22 -33.02 -4.41
CA LEU A 74 2.81 -32.68 -3.04
C LEU A 74 1.48 -33.34 -2.68
N PRO A 75 1.18 -33.62 -1.41
CA PRO A 75 -0.08 -34.25 -1.00
C PRO A 75 -1.31 -33.30 -1.08
N PHE A 76 -1.22 -32.24 -1.88
CA PHE A 76 -2.24 -31.19 -2.02
C PHE A 76 -2.67 -31.06 -3.48
N THR A 77 -3.91 -30.59 -3.69
CA THR A 77 -4.48 -30.37 -5.01
C THR A 77 -4.70 -28.90 -5.27
N GLY A 78 -4.41 -28.45 -6.49
CA GLY A 78 -4.79 -27.15 -7.00
C GLY A 78 -6.30 -27.04 -7.28
N ALA A 79 -6.76 -25.87 -7.71
CA ALA A 79 -8.18 -25.55 -7.87
C ALA A 79 -8.94 -26.52 -8.79
N LYS A 80 -8.24 -27.04 -9.83
CA LYS A 80 -8.82 -27.94 -10.83
C LYS A 80 -8.72 -29.42 -10.46
N GLY A 81 -8.31 -29.73 -9.23
CA GLY A 81 -8.19 -31.10 -8.72
C GLY A 81 -6.92 -31.85 -9.15
N GLY A 82 -6.02 -31.21 -9.90
CA GLY A 82 -4.68 -31.73 -10.18
C GLY A 82 -3.78 -31.62 -8.95
N GLN A 83 -2.83 -32.54 -8.81
CA GLN A 83 -1.84 -32.49 -7.74
C GLN A 83 -0.83 -31.37 -8.00
N LEU A 84 -0.40 -30.66 -6.96
CA LEU A 84 0.66 -29.66 -7.08
C LEU A 84 2.00 -30.37 -7.30
N VAL A 85 2.80 -29.89 -8.27
CA VAL A 85 4.09 -30.45 -8.67
C VAL A 85 5.17 -29.37 -8.67
N LEU A 86 6.14 -29.54 -7.78
CA LEU A 86 7.33 -28.70 -7.74
C LEU A 86 8.35 -29.20 -8.77
N ILE A 87 8.78 -28.31 -9.67
CA ILE A 87 9.81 -28.55 -10.68
C ILE A 87 11.11 -27.94 -10.16
N ASN A 88 11.93 -28.76 -9.52
CA ASN A 88 13.16 -28.33 -8.86
C ASN A 88 14.34 -28.37 -9.84
N ASN A 89 15.10 -27.28 -9.90
CA ASN A 89 16.36 -27.18 -10.63
C ASN A 89 17.52 -27.37 -9.64
N ARG A 90 18.24 -28.49 -9.73
CA ARG A 90 19.35 -28.77 -8.79
C ARG A 90 20.51 -27.77 -8.87
N ASN A 91 20.58 -26.98 -9.94
CA ASN A 91 21.57 -25.92 -10.10
C ASN A 91 21.06 -24.56 -9.58
N ALA A 92 19.79 -24.46 -9.15
CA ALA A 92 19.25 -23.25 -8.56
C ALA A 92 19.96 -22.92 -7.24
N THR A 93 20.15 -21.62 -6.99
CA THR A 93 20.89 -21.13 -5.83
C THR A 93 20.05 -20.18 -5.00
N ASN A 94 20.40 -20.08 -3.72
CA ASN A 94 19.81 -19.10 -2.82
C ASN A 94 20.01 -17.68 -3.38
N PRO A 95 18.95 -16.87 -3.58
CA PRO A 95 19.12 -15.51 -4.07
C PRO A 95 19.70 -14.61 -2.96
N THR A 96 20.24 -13.44 -3.32
CA THR A 96 20.26 -12.31 -2.37
C THR A 96 18.84 -11.77 -2.20
N PHE A 97 18.61 -10.99 -1.16
CA PHE A 97 17.32 -10.36 -0.97
C PHE A 97 16.93 -9.44 -2.14
N ASP A 98 17.89 -8.71 -2.72
CA ASP A 98 17.64 -7.87 -3.90
C ASP A 98 17.35 -8.68 -5.17
N GLU A 99 17.98 -9.84 -5.34
CA GLU A 99 17.66 -10.78 -6.43
C GLU A 99 16.22 -11.30 -6.28
N LEU A 100 15.81 -11.65 -5.06
CA LEU A 100 14.43 -12.06 -4.77
C LEU A 100 13.42 -10.95 -5.10
N ARG A 101 13.69 -9.71 -4.70
CA ARG A 101 12.80 -8.58 -5.02
C ARG A 101 12.62 -8.36 -6.52
N LYS A 102 13.73 -8.41 -7.28
CA LYS A 102 13.67 -8.30 -8.74
C LYS A 102 12.84 -9.42 -9.35
N PHE A 103 13.01 -10.64 -8.84
CA PHE A 103 12.22 -11.77 -9.26
C PHE A 103 10.72 -11.54 -9.03
N LEU A 104 10.30 -11.10 -7.84
CA LEU A 104 8.89 -10.87 -7.54
C LEU A 104 8.27 -9.78 -8.43
N VAL A 105 8.99 -8.68 -8.70
CA VAL A 105 8.50 -7.63 -9.62
C VAL A 105 8.31 -8.15 -11.06
N GLU A 106 9.20 -9.04 -11.51
CA GLU A 106 9.14 -9.64 -12.84
C GLU A 106 8.11 -10.76 -12.97
N ASP A 107 7.86 -11.48 -11.87
CA ASP A 107 6.91 -12.58 -11.83
C ASP A 107 5.48 -12.02 -11.75
N LYS A 108 4.61 -12.43 -12.68
CA LYS A 108 3.25 -11.87 -12.80
C LYS A 108 2.19 -12.76 -12.18
N THR A 109 2.58 -13.73 -11.36
CA THR A 109 1.62 -14.68 -10.79
C THR A 109 0.62 -13.97 -9.87
N ASN A 110 1.06 -12.93 -9.18
CA ASN A 110 0.24 -12.09 -8.32
C ASN A 110 -0.86 -11.29 -9.05
N GLU A 111 -0.77 -11.16 -10.38
CA GLU A 111 -1.78 -10.52 -11.24
C GLU A 111 -2.94 -11.47 -11.60
N HIS A 112 -2.86 -12.75 -11.23
CA HIS A 112 -3.98 -13.68 -11.36
C HIS A 112 -5.05 -13.42 -10.28
N THR A 113 -6.32 -13.52 -10.67
CA THR A 113 -7.44 -13.46 -9.72
C THR A 113 -7.61 -14.79 -8.99
N TYR A 114 -7.67 -14.73 -7.66
CA TYR A 114 -8.01 -15.87 -6.82
C TYR A 114 -9.43 -16.35 -7.08
N SER A 115 -9.58 -17.66 -7.31
CA SER A 115 -10.87 -18.28 -7.54
C SER A 115 -10.81 -19.77 -7.21
N TYR A 116 -11.72 -20.21 -6.33
CA TYR A 116 -11.86 -21.61 -5.93
C TYR A 116 -12.04 -22.59 -7.09
N GLY A 117 -12.59 -22.13 -8.22
CA GLY A 117 -12.82 -22.97 -9.40
C GLY A 117 -11.69 -22.98 -10.42
N SER A 118 -10.67 -22.13 -10.28
CA SER A 118 -9.65 -21.96 -11.32
C SER A 118 -8.22 -21.78 -10.84
N PHE A 119 -7.99 -21.04 -9.75
CA PHE A 119 -6.64 -20.69 -9.29
C PHE A 119 -6.69 -20.29 -7.80
N ILE A 120 -6.22 -21.17 -6.91
CA ILE A 120 -6.19 -20.98 -5.45
C ILE A 120 -4.74 -20.83 -4.95
N CYS A 121 -4.54 -20.55 -3.66
CA CYS A 121 -3.23 -20.27 -3.06
C CYS A 121 -2.17 -21.34 -3.38
N GLY A 122 -2.57 -22.61 -3.43
CA GLY A 122 -1.70 -23.70 -3.87
C GLY A 122 -1.19 -23.56 -5.32
N ASP A 123 -2.07 -23.14 -6.24
CA ASP A 123 -1.69 -22.89 -7.64
C ASP A 123 -0.77 -21.66 -7.76
N PHE A 124 -1.04 -20.58 -7.00
CA PHE A 124 -0.12 -19.42 -6.94
C PHE A 124 1.28 -19.84 -6.47
N ALA A 125 1.35 -20.56 -5.35
CA ALA A 125 2.61 -20.97 -4.76
C ALA A 125 3.39 -21.94 -5.65
N GLU A 126 2.71 -22.86 -6.33
CA GLU A 126 3.31 -23.76 -7.32
C GLU A 126 3.93 -22.98 -8.49
N VAL A 127 3.19 -22.02 -9.07
CA VAL A 127 3.65 -21.24 -10.22
C VAL A 127 4.85 -20.37 -9.85
N VAL A 128 4.80 -19.64 -8.73
CA VAL A 128 5.93 -18.81 -8.27
C VAL A 128 7.17 -19.66 -7.98
N HIS A 129 6.99 -20.81 -7.32
CA HIS A 129 8.09 -21.76 -7.09
C HIS A 129 8.75 -22.17 -8.41
N ASN A 130 7.94 -22.66 -9.36
CA ASN A 130 8.44 -23.20 -10.63
C ASN A 130 9.08 -22.11 -11.50
N ASN A 131 8.55 -20.88 -11.48
CA ASN A 131 9.13 -19.73 -12.16
C ASN A 131 10.49 -19.32 -11.56
N ALA A 132 10.63 -19.36 -10.24
CA ALA A 132 11.89 -19.08 -9.55
C ALA A 132 12.96 -20.11 -9.92
N GLU A 133 12.65 -21.40 -9.81
CA GLU A 133 13.56 -22.52 -10.12
C GLU A 133 14.01 -22.49 -11.59
N ALA A 134 13.10 -22.14 -12.51
CA ALA A 134 13.41 -21.94 -13.92
C ALA A 134 14.38 -20.77 -14.18
N LYS A 135 14.37 -19.74 -13.32
CA LYS A 135 15.34 -18.63 -13.31
C LYS A 135 16.61 -18.95 -12.51
N GLY A 136 16.77 -20.16 -11.99
CA GLY A 136 17.91 -20.57 -11.17
C GLY A 136 17.89 -20.01 -9.75
N ILE A 137 16.72 -19.56 -9.28
CA ILE A 137 16.48 -19.10 -7.91
C ILE A 137 15.88 -20.26 -7.13
N ARG A 138 16.56 -20.68 -6.06
CA ARG A 138 16.06 -21.76 -5.21
C ARG A 138 14.83 -21.31 -4.43
N ALA A 139 13.73 -22.03 -4.57
CA ALA A 139 12.47 -21.75 -3.90
C ALA A 139 11.98 -22.95 -3.09
N GLY A 140 11.03 -22.70 -2.20
CA GLY A 140 10.23 -23.71 -1.54
C GLY A 140 8.77 -23.29 -1.50
N LEU A 141 7.89 -24.27 -1.33
CA LEU A 141 6.47 -24.06 -1.03
C LEU A 141 6.24 -24.27 0.47
N VAL A 142 5.41 -23.43 1.07
CA VAL A 142 5.04 -23.53 2.49
C VAL A 142 3.54 -23.73 2.57
N THR A 143 3.12 -24.69 3.38
CA THR A 143 1.71 -24.82 3.79
C THR A 143 1.57 -24.42 5.24
N ILE A 144 0.50 -23.68 5.53
CA ILE A 144 0.18 -23.13 6.83
C ILE A 144 -1.20 -23.63 7.22
N THR A 145 -1.36 -24.07 8.46
CA THR A 145 -2.67 -24.33 9.05
C THR A 145 -2.96 -23.29 10.12
N PHE A 146 -4.23 -22.93 10.26
CA PHE A 146 -4.66 -21.96 11.25
C PHE A 146 -5.51 -22.60 12.34
N SER A 147 -5.36 -22.11 13.57
CA SER A 147 -6.17 -22.56 14.70
C SER A 147 -7.64 -22.26 14.46
N ASN A 148 -8.47 -23.29 14.54
CA ASN A 148 -9.93 -23.24 14.35
C ASN A 148 -10.39 -22.90 12.92
N ASP A 149 -9.50 -22.94 11.91
CA ASP A 149 -9.89 -22.83 10.50
C ASP A 149 -9.59 -24.14 9.76
N PRO A 150 -10.58 -24.80 9.12
CA PRO A 150 -10.32 -25.98 8.31
C PRO A 150 -9.58 -25.66 7.00
N ILE A 151 -9.50 -24.40 6.59
CA ILE A 151 -8.84 -23.96 5.36
C ILE A 151 -7.46 -23.41 5.72
N GLY A 152 -6.42 -24.10 5.25
CA GLY A 152 -5.03 -23.64 5.35
C GLY A 152 -4.68 -22.61 4.28
N HIS A 153 -3.41 -22.18 4.26
CA HIS A 153 -2.85 -21.31 3.24
C HIS A 153 -1.58 -21.89 2.64
N ALA A 154 -1.27 -21.53 1.40
CA ALA A 154 -0.06 -21.95 0.71
C ALA A 154 0.68 -20.72 0.17
N ILE A 155 1.98 -20.62 0.49
CA ILE A 155 2.84 -19.49 0.13
C ILE A 155 4.23 -20.01 -0.27
N ASN A 156 5.18 -19.12 -0.56
CA ASN A 156 6.54 -19.48 -0.90
C ASN A 156 7.55 -19.14 0.20
N VAL A 157 8.68 -19.83 0.20
CA VAL A 157 9.84 -19.51 1.05
C VAL A 157 11.12 -19.50 0.24
N PHE A 158 11.98 -18.53 0.53
CA PHE A 158 13.28 -18.36 -0.09
C PHE A 158 14.35 -18.27 1.00
N THR A 159 15.38 -19.11 0.92
CA THR A 159 16.58 -18.89 1.73
C THR A 159 17.44 -17.85 1.03
N THR A 160 17.57 -16.66 1.60
CA THR A 160 18.44 -15.62 1.05
C THR A 160 19.85 -15.70 1.61
N LYS A 161 20.83 -15.25 0.82
CA LYS A 161 22.26 -15.24 1.20
C LYS A 161 22.57 -14.26 2.34
N ASP A 162 21.75 -13.22 2.49
CA ASP A 162 22.04 -12.03 3.27
C ASP A 162 20.96 -11.68 4.32
N ARG A 163 19.76 -12.26 4.25
CA ARG A 163 18.65 -11.99 5.19
C ARG A 163 17.95 -13.23 5.75
N GLY A 164 18.48 -14.43 5.53
CA GLY A 164 17.88 -15.67 6.02
C GLY A 164 16.61 -16.06 5.26
N LEU A 165 15.65 -16.69 5.96
CA LEU A 165 14.40 -17.16 5.34
C LEU A 165 13.43 -16.00 5.14
N ILE A 166 12.91 -15.89 3.92
CA ILE A 166 11.88 -14.93 3.53
C ILE A 166 10.65 -15.71 3.11
N TYR A 167 9.51 -15.43 3.73
CA TYR A 167 8.22 -15.98 3.31
C TYR A 167 7.51 -14.94 2.44
N VAL A 168 6.99 -15.41 1.31
CA VAL A 168 6.35 -14.55 0.30
C VAL A 168 4.96 -15.08 0.02
N ASP A 169 3.96 -14.23 0.18
CA ASP A 169 2.58 -14.50 -0.23
C ASP A 169 2.24 -13.69 -1.48
N CYS A 170 2.24 -14.37 -2.62
CA CYS A 170 1.93 -13.86 -3.95
C CYS A 170 0.44 -14.04 -4.32
N THR A 171 -0.41 -14.43 -3.37
CA THR A 171 -1.84 -14.66 -3.65
C THR A 171 -2.49 -13.36 -4.10
N GLY A 172 -3.01 -13.38 -5.33
CA GLY A 172 -3.50 -12.22 -6.06
C GLY A 172 -4.91 -11.75 -5.66
N GLU A 173 -5.46 -10.85 -6.47
CA GLU A 173 -6.75 -10.19 -6.24
C GLU A 173 -7.88 -11.17 -5.93
N GLY A 174 -8.78 -10.79 -5.02
CA GLY A 174 -10.00 -11.54 -4.73
C GLY A 174 -9.87 -12.59 -3.63
N TYR A 175 -8.67 -12.83 -3.11
CA TYR A 175 -8.49 -13.54 -1.85
C TYR A 175 -8.89 -12.59 -0.70
N GLU A 176 -9.83 -13.02 0.15
CA GLU A 176 -10.55 -12.15 1.07
C GLU A 176 -9.65 -11.44 2.10
N SER A 177 -9.22 -10.20 1.83
CA SER A 177 -9.03 -9.21 2.89
C SER A 177 -10.42 -8.66 3.25
N LYS A 178 -11.06 -9.04 4.37
CA LYS A 178 -12.43 -8.54 4.64
C LYS A 178 -12.50 -7.01 4.73
N LEU A 179 -11.38 -6.31 4.91
CA LEU A 179 -11.23 -4.86 4.73
C LEU A 179 -11.66 -4.38 3.33
N TRP A 180 -11.35 -5.09 2.22
CA TRP A 180 -11.73 -4.65 0.87
C TRP A 180 -13.26 -4.62 0.67
N LYS A 181 -14.00 -5.46 1.40
CA LYS A 181 -15.47 -5.47 1.38
C LYS A 181 -16.10 -4.37 2.23
N MET A 182 -15.38 -3.86 3.24
CA MET A 182 -15.86 -2.76 4.09
C MET A 182 -15.65 -1.40 3.40
N TRP A 183 -14.54 -1.27 2.68
CA TRP A 183 -14.18 -0.08 1.90
C TRP A 183 -14.48 -0.32 0.43
N ASP A 184 -15.76 -0.31 0.06
CA ASP A 184 -16.18 -0.22 -1.34
C ASP A 184 -15.53 1.06 -1.94
N CYS A 185 -14.32 0.91 -2.51
CA CYS A 185 -13.47 1.96 -3.09
C CYS A 185 -14.18 2.74 -4.21
N ILE A 186 -15.38 2.29 -4.59
CA ILE A 186 -16.25 2.88 -5.60
C ILE A 186 -17.52 3.44 -4.94
N ARG A 187 -17.40 4.23 -3.87
CA ARG A 187 -18.37 5.32 -3.67
C ARG A 187 -18.07 6.42 -4.70
N ARG A 188 -18.59 6.18 -5.91
CA ARG A 188 -18.74 7.08 -7.06
C ARG A 188 -18.29 8.53 -6.77
N ASP A 189 -17.17 8.91 -7.39
CA ASP A 189 -16.66 10.28 -7.58
C ASP A 189 -15.86 10.94 -6.43
N VAL A 190 -15.45 10.20 -5.38
CA VAL A 190 -14.50 10.71 -4.35
C VAL A 190 -13.36 9.71 -4.15
N TYR A 191 -12.11 10.15 -4.29
CA TYR A 191 -10.93 9.33 -3.99
C TYR A 191 -10.88 9.04 -2.49
N VAL A 192 -10.90 7.76 -2.11
CA VAL A 192 -10.94 7.27 -0.71
C VAL A 192 -9.54 6.75 -0.33
N PHE A 193 -9.10 7.07 0.89
CA PHE A 193 -7.88 6.52 1.48
C PHE A 193 -7.95 4.99 1.61
N GLY A 194 -6.82 4.30 1.45
CA GLY A 194 -6.75 2.83 1.62
C GLY A 194 -7.05 2.04 0.34
N CYS A 195 -7.13 2.73 -0.80
CA CYS A 195 -7.17 2.13 -2.14
C CYS A 195 -5.82 2.33 -2.86
N ALA A 196 -4.72 2.30 -2.10
CA ALA A 196 -3.40 2.33 -2.71
C ALA A 196 -3.29 1.14 -3.68
N ASP A 197 -2.76 1.39 -4.89
CA ASP A 197 -2.49 0.35 -5.89
C ASP A 197 -1.28 -0.46 -5.42
N CYS A 198 -1.52 -1.29 -4.41
CA CYS A 198 -0.51 -2.10 -3.76
C CYS A 198 -0.29 -3.37 -4.58
N SER A 199 0.97 -3.74 -4.75
CA SER A 199 1.32 -5.07 -5.22
C SER A 199 0.65 -6.13 -4.33
N TYR A 200 0.11 -7.16 -4.99
CA TYR A 200 -0.38 -8.37 -4.32
C TYR A 200 0.77 -9.25 -3.83
N ASP A 201 2.02 -8.96 -4.19
CA ASP A 201 3.16 -9.60 -3.52
C ASP A 201 3.32 -9.04 -2.11
N LYS A 202 3.41 -9.95 -1.15
CA LYS A 202 3.50 -9.61 0.27
C LYS A 202 4.67 -10.37 0.89
N LEU A 203 5.36 -9.73 1.84
CA LEU A 203 6.15 -10.48 2.80
C LEU A 203 5.22 -11.02 3.88
N ALA A 204 5.26 -12.35 4.08
CA ALA A 204 4.50 -13.02 5.10
C ALA A 204 5.33 -13.12 6.40
N TYR A 205 4.69 -12.80 7.52
CA TYR A 205 5.25 -12.87 8.86
C TYR A 205 4.53 -13.99 9.60
N ILE A 206 5.19 -15.15 9.71
CA ILE A 206 4.60 -16.35 10.27
C ILE A 206 5.42 -16.87 11.44
N SER A 207 4.74 -17.23 12.52
CA SER A 207 5.32 -17.90 13.67
C SER A 207 4.22 -18.72 14.36
N LYS A 208 4.51 -19.97 14.74
CA LYS A 208 3.54 -20.80 15.46
C LYS A 208 3.02 -20.10 16.71
N GLY A 209 1.71 -20.12 16.93
CA GLY A 209 1.01 -19.44 18.03
C GLY A 209 0.88 -17.93 17.88
N LYS A 210 1.35 -17.34 16.77
CA LYS A 210 1.16 -15.94 16.42
C LYS A 210 0.18 -15.82 15.27
N GLU A 211 -0.38 -14.64 15.07
CA GLU A 211 -1.24 -14.39 13.92
C GLU A 211 -0.45 -14.42 12.61
N TYR A 212 -1.13 -14.70 11.51
CA TYR A 212 -0.57 -14.55 10.18
C TYR A 212 -0.46 -13.07 9.83
N GLY A 213 0.76 -12.59 9.60
CA GLY A 213 1.00 -11.23 9.14
C GLY A 213 1.36 -11.17 7.67
N ALA A 214 0.93 -10.11 6.99
CA ALA A 214 1.36 -9.83 5.63
C ALA A 214 1.48 -8.32 5.40
N ILE A 215 2.58 -7.91 4.78
CA ILE A 215 2.83 -6.51 4.40
C ILE A 215 3.20 -6.51 2.92
N SER A 216 2.56 -5.63 2.13
CA SER A 216 2.89 -5.49 0.71
C SER A 216 4.37 -5.19 0.50
N THR A 217 4.97 -5.78 -0.54
CA THR A 217 6.36 -5.55 -0.90
C THR A 217 6.69 -4.09 -1.26
N ASP A 218 5.67 -3.28 -1.55
CA ASP A 218 5.84 -1.87 -1.92
C ASP A 218 6.15 -0.97 -0.72
N VAL A 219 5.62 -1.32 0.46
CA VAL A 219 5.71 -0.50 1.68
C VAL A 219 6.61 -1.11 2.75
N VAL A 220 6.86 -2.42 2.67
CA VAL A 220 7.67 -3.11 3.66
C VAL A 220 9.09 -2.56 3.66
N GLN A 221 9.60 -2.15 4.82
CA GLN A 221 11.01 -1.70 4.95
C GLN A 221 11.99 -2.88 4.96
N PHE A 222 11.54 -4.02 4.43
CA PHE A 222 12.30 -5.26 4.27
C PHE A 222 12.90 -5.80 5.56
N ASN A 223 12.26 -5.47 6.69
CA ASN A 223 12.51 -6.09 7.97
C ASN A 223 11.65 -7.36 8.08
N THR A 224 12.28 -8.48 8.34
CA THR A 224 11.67 -9.82 8.37
C THR A 224 11.30 -10.26 9.78
N ASP A 225 11.61 -9.46 10.78
CA ASP A 225 11.32 -9.76 12.18
C ASP A 225 9.82 -9.65 12.43
N TYR A 226 9.26 -10.62 13.14
CA TYR A 226 7.83 -10.63 13.45
C TYR A 226 7.40 -9.40 14.29
N ASP A 227 8.29 -8.88 15.14
CA ASP A 227 8.02 -7.67 15.94
C ASP A 227 7.85 -6.42 15.05
N TYR A 228 8.52 -6.37 13.90
CA TYR A 228 8.30 -5.31 12.92
C TYR A 228 6.88 -5.35 12.37
N TYR A 229 6.36 -6.54 12.02
CA TYR A 229 4.97 -6.69 11.63
C TYR A 229 4.00 -6.25 12.73
N SER A 230 4.30 -6.59 13.99
CA SER A 230 3.43 -6.22 15.12
C SER A 230 3.32 -4.69 15.27
N ILE A 231 4.43 -3.97 15.11
CA ILE A 231 4.44 -2.49 15.11
C ILE A 231 3.71 -1.93 13.89
N TYR A 232 3.98 -2.49 12.70
CA TYR A 232 3.33 -2.05 11.46
C TYR A 232 1.80 -2.19 11.56
N LYS A 233 1.32 -3.34 12.03
CA LYS A 233 -0.11 -3.60 12.23
C LYS A 233 -0.74 -2.58 13.16
N TYR A 234 -0.13 -2.32 14.31
CA TYR A 234 -0.63 -1.31 15.25
C TYR A 234 -0.79 0.07 14.60
N ASN A 235 0.22 0.51 13.84
CA ASN A 235 0.17 1.80 13.14
C ASN A 235 -0.84 1.83 11.99
N ALA A 236 -1.08 0.68 11.33
CA ALA A 236 -2.08 0.54 10.28
C ALA A 236 -3.51 0.56 10.84
N GLU A 237 -3.74 -0.07 12.00
CA GLU A 237 -5.02 0.01 12.72
C GLU A 237 -5.30 1.43 13.21
N ASP A 238 -4.30 2.11 13.77
CA ASP A 238 -4.37 3.52 14.15
C ASP A 238 -4.69 4.43 12.94
N PHE A 239 -3.99 4.24 11.82
CA PHE A 239 -4.28 4.95 10.57
C PHE A 239 -5.72 4.70 10.10
N SER A 240 -6.21 3.46 10.17
CA SER A 240 -7.59 3.12 9.79
C SER A 240 -8.61 3.87 10.67
N MET A 241 -8.36 4.02 11.96
CA MET A 241 -9.23 4.77 12.88
C MET A 241 -9.23 6.29 12.57
N GLU A 242 -8.07 6.86 12.23
CA GLU A 242 -7.99 8.27 11.83
C GLU A 242 -8.74 8.53 10.53
N VAL A 243 -8.62 7.62 9.56
CA VAL A 243 -9.37 7.71 8.29
C VAL A 243 -10.88 7.66 8.54
N GLU A 244 -11.36 6.75 9.40
CA GLU A 244 -12.78 6.69 9.78
C GLU A 244 -13.25 7.99 10.44
N THR A 245 -12.46 8.53 11.37
CA THR A 245 -12.74 9.80 12.05
C THR A 245 -12.84 10.95 11.06
N PHE A 246 -11.86 11.06 10.15
CA PHE A 246 -11.85 12.07 9.09
C PHE A 246 -13.08 12.01 8.21
N PHE A 247 -13.53 10.80 7.82
CA PHE A 247 -14.73 10.67 6.99
C PHE A 247 -16.01 11.11 7.71
N ASN A 248 -16.13 10.80 9.00
CA ASN A 248 -17.25 11.28 9.81
C ASN A 248 -17.25 12.83 9.87
N GLU A 249 -16.10 13.45 10.12
CA GLU A 249 -15.98 14.91 10.16
C GLU A 249 -16.26 15.57 8.80
N LEU A 250 -15.81 14.94 7.72
CA LEU A 250 -16.08 15.40 6.35
C LEU A 250 -17.57 15.32 6.02
N GLU A 251 -18.26 14.26 6.44
CA GLU A 251 -19.71 14.12 6.26
C GLU A 251 -20.48 15.20 7.04
N GLU A 252 -20.13 15.43 8.30
CA GLU A 252 -20.72 16.49 9.13
C GLU A 252 -20.48 17.89 8.54
N TYR A 253 -19.27 18.15 8.04
CA TYR A 253 -18.95 19.40 7.36
C TYR A 253 -19.79 19.58 6.09
N ASN A 254 -19.91 18.54 5.27
CA ASN A 254 -20.68 18.60 4.03
C ASN A 254 -22.17 18.85 4.31
N GLU A 255 -22.74 18.25 5.36
CA GLU A 255 -24.11 18.54 5.77
C GLU A 255 -24.26 19.98 6.25
N ALA A 256 -23.38 20.45 7.14
CA ALA A 256 -23.41 21.82 7.64
C ALA A 256 -23.27 22.87 6.52
N MET A 257 -22.48 22.56 5.48
CA MET A 257 -22.35 23.36 4.26
C MET A 257 -23.63 23.37 3.42
N ARG A 258 -24.33 22.22 3.29
CA ARG A 258 -25.62 22.16 2.58
C ARG A 258 -26.65 23.07 3.24
N GLU A 259 -26.83 22.91 4.55
CA GLU A 259 -27.74 23.74 5.33
C GLU A 259 -27.37 25.23 5.25
N TYR A 260 -26.09 25.58 5.40
CA TYR A 260 -25.62 26.97 5.29
C TYR A 260 -25.96 27.57 3.91
N ASN A 261 -25.74 26.82 2.84
CA ASN A 261 -26.06 27.27 1.49
C ASN A 261 -27.56 27.48 1.30
N GLU A 262 -28.40 26.60 1.85
CA GLU A 262 -29.86 26.77 1.84
C GLU A 262 -30.29 28.01 2.62
N ASP A 263 -29.72 28.24 3.81
CA ASP A 263 -30.02 29.42 4.63
C ASP A 263 -29.61 30.72 3.94
N VAL A 264 -28.44 30.74 3.26
CA VAL A 264 -28.01 31.89 2.46
C VAL A 264 -28.97 32.17 1.30
N ILE A 265 -29.45 31.12 0.63
CA ILE A 265 -30.44 31.26 -0.46
C ILE A 265 -31.77 31.81 0.09
N ASN A 266 -32.25 31.27 1.22
CA ASN A 266 -33.48 31.69 1.87
C ASN A 266 -33.40 33.15 2.32
N PHE A 267 -32.29 33.54 2.97
CA PHE A 267 -32.01 34.91 3.39
C PHE A 267 -32.05 35.87 2.19
N ASN A 268 -31.28 35.57 1.14
CA ASN A 268 -31.23 36.42 -0.06
C ASN A 268 -32.60 36.54 -0.73
N THR A 269 -33.35 35.43 -0.82
CA THR A 269 -34.69 35.41 -1.41
C THR A 269 -35.66 36.27 -0.61
N TYR A 270 -35.72 36.09 0.71
CA TYR A 270 -36.61 36.83 1.60
C TYR A 270 -36.35 38.34 1.52
N TRP A 271 -35.09 38.76 1.69
CA TRP A 271 -34.73 40.17 1.74
C TRP A 271 -34.74 40.86 0.36
N SER A 272 -34.62 40.10 -0.75
CA SER A 272 -34.75 40.65 -2.11
C SER A 272 -36.15 41.20 -2.43
N SER A 273 -37.17 40.80 -1.67
CA SER A 273 -38.57 41.23 -1.87
C SER A 273 -38.88 42.61 -1.27
N TYR A 274 -37.98 43.15 -0.45
CA TYR A 274 -38.19 44.41 0.26
C TYR A 274 -37.70 45.63 -0.55
N PRO A 275 -38.36 46.80 -0.38
CA PRO A 275 -37.93 48.04 -1.02
C PRO A 275 -36.56 48.50 -0.52
N TYR A 276 -35.88 49.32 -1.32
CA TYR A 276 -34.50 49.80 -1.05
C TYR A 276 -34.32 50.54 0.29
N TYR A 277 -35.41 51.05 0.87
CA TYR A 277 -35.42 51.66 2.19
C TYR A 277 -36.19 50.77 3.17
N LEU A 278 -35.45 50.11 4.05
CA LEU A 278 -36.01 49.33 5.16
C LEU A 278 -36.27 50.27 6.36
N PRO A 279 -37.45 50.17 7.01
CA PRO A 279 -37.66 50.66 8.36
C PRO A 279 -36.57 50.16 9.32
N GLU A 280 -36.25 50.94 10.35
CA GLU A 280 -35.12 50.70 11.25
C GLU A 280 -35.16 49.34 11.95
N ASP A 281 -36.34 48.89 12.38
CA ASP A 281 -36.55 47.58 12.98
C ASP A 281 -36.27 46.42 12.01
N LEU A 282 -36.75 46.53 10.77
CA LEU A 282 -36.46 45.54 9.72
C LEU A 282 -34.99 45.56 9.30
N TYR A 283 -34.36 46.74 9.26
CA TYR A 283 -32.93 46.86 8.98
C TYR A 283 -32.09 46.19 10.08
N ASN A 284 -32.44 46.38 11.35
CA ASN A 284 -31.76 45.74 12.47
C ASN A 284 -31.87 44.21 12.41
N GLU A 285 -33.04 43.68 12.05
CA GLU A 285 -33.24 42.24 11.87
C GLU A 285 -32.45 41.69 10.68
N TYR A 286 -32.44 42.41 9.54
CA TYR A 286 -31.59 42.07 8.39
C TYR A 286 -30.12 41.97 8.79
N SER A 287 -29.62 43.00 9.47
CA SER A 287 -28.21 43.08 9.89
C SER A 287 -27.86 41.92 10.81
N ARG A 288 -28.72 41.61 11.79
CA ARG A 288 -28.52 40.52 12.73
C ARG A 288 -28.43 39.16 12.02
N GLN A 289 -29.40 38.85 11.16
CA GLN A 289 -29.40 37.59 10.39
C GLN A 289 -28.18 37.49 9.46
N LYS A 290 -27.79 38.62 8.84
CA LYS A 290 -26.59 38.68 8.00
C LYS A 290 -25.33 38.39 8.81
N ASP A 291 -25.18 39.00 9.98
CA ASP A 291 -24.02 38.82 10.84
C ASP A 291 -23.91 37.36 11.33
N GLU A 292 -25.05 36.70 11.61
CA GLU A 292 -25.12 35.28 11.97
C GLU A 292 -24.66 34.37 10.82
N LEU A 293 -25.14 34.62 9.60
CA LEU A 293 -24.69 33.88 8.41
C LEU A 293 -23.20 34.12 8.14
N ASP A 294 -22.73 35.36 8.20
CA ASP A 294 -21.33 35.69 7.97
C ASP A 294 -20.43 35.04 9.05
N ALA A 295 -20.90 34.93 10.30
CA ALA A 295 -20.20 34.23 11.37
C ALA A 295 -20.13 32.71 11.11
N ARG A 296 -21.25 32.09 10.75
CA ARG A 296 -21.30 30.66 10.40
C ARG A 296 -20.43 30.34 9.17
N GLY A 297 -20.41 31.23 8.17
CA GLY A 297 -19.54 31.10 7.00
C GLY A 297 -18.05 31.13 7.36
N ARG A 298 -17.64 31.97 8.32
CA ARG A 298 -16.26 31.98 8.84
C ARG A 298 -15.91 30.69 9.58
N ASP A 299 -16.82 30.19 10.42
CA ASP A 299 -16.64 28.91 11.13
C ASP A 299 -16.44 27.75 10.14
N LEU A 300 -17.34 27.62 9.16
CA LEU A 300 -17.24 26.60 8.10
C LEU A 300 -15.94 26.73 7.28
N SER A 301 -15.48 27.95 7.02
CA SER A 301 -14.20 28.19 6.35
C SER A 301 -13.01 27.73 7.20
N SER A 302 -13.06 27.92 8.52
CA SER A 302 -12.04 27.43 9.45
C SER A 302 -12.04 25.91 9.55
N ARG A 303 -13.23 25.29 9.66
CA ARG A 303 -13.39 23.83 9.66
C ARG A 303 -12.85 23.21 8.37
N LYS A 304 -13.12 23.83 7.22
CA LYS A 304 -12.57 23.40 5.94
C LYS A 304 -11.04 23.36 5.95
N ALA A 305 -10.39 24.38 6.52
CA ALA A 305 -8.93 24.41 6.60
C ALA A 305 -8.37 23.27 7.47
N GLY A 306 -9.06 22.89 8.55
CA GLY A 306 -8.73 21.71 9.36
C GLY A 306 -8.83 20.42 8.55
N ILE A 307 -9.97 20.18 7.93
CA ILE A 307 -10.20 19.01 7.05
C ILE A 307 -9.16 18.94 5.93
N ASP A 308 -8.82 20.06 5.29
CA ASP A 308 -7.80 20.11 4.25
C ASP A 308 -6.39 19.79 4.79
N CYS A 309 -6.13 20.04 6.08
CA CYS A 309 -4.88 19.67 6.76
C CYS A 309 -4.85 18.17 7.08
N ASP A 310 -5.91 17.65 7.68
CA ASP A 310 -6.03 16.23 8.05
C ASP A 310 -5.95 15.34 6.81
N TYR A 311 -6.59 15.76 5.71
CA TYR A 311 -6.48 15.09 4.41
C TYR A 311 -5.02 14.94 3.95
N LYS A 312 -4.20 16.00 4.07
CA LYS A 312 -2.78 15.93 3.66
C LYS A 312 -1.97 15.00 4.55
N ASN A 313 -2.21 15.04 5.87
CA ASN A 313 -1.54 14.18 6.84
C ASN A 313 -1.87 12.70 6.60
N LEU A 314 -3.16 12.39 6.39
CA LEU A 314 -3.62 11.06 6.03
C LEU A 314 -3.04 10.59 4.70
N LYS A 315 -2.93 11.48 3.71
CA LYS A 315 -2.34 11.14 2.40
C LYS A 315 -0.88 10.74 2.50
N MET A 316 -0.12 11.41 3.35
CA MET A 316 1.28 11.06 3.60
C MET A 316 1.41 9.70 4.29
N ARG A 317 0.51 9.37 5.23
CA ARG A 317 0.49 8.07 5.91
C ARG A 317 0.00 6.93 5.03
N GLU A 318 -0.89 7.21 4.08
CA GLU A 318 -1.43 6.22 3.14
C GLU A 318 -0.33 5.51 2.35
N GLU A 319 0.74 6.21 1.98
CA GLU A 319 1.89 5.62 1.26
C GLU A 319 2.57 4.49 2.04
N THR A 320 2.42 4.45 3.38
CA THR A 320 3.02 3.42 4.23
C THR A 320 1.98 2.40 4.72
N TYR A 321 0.80 2.88 5.13
CA TYR A 321 -0.20 2.06 5.84
C TYR A 321 -1.44 1.75 5.00
N GLY A 322 -1.56 2.31 3.79
CA GLY A 322 -2.66 2.05 2.88
C GLY A 322 -2.66 0.63 2.28
N CYS A 323 -1.58 -0.15 2.50
CA CYS A 323 -1.40 -1.50 1.99
C CYS A 323 -1.39 -2.58 3.08
N ALA A 324 -2.20 -2.40 4.13
CA ALA A 324 -2.33 -3.36 5.22
C ALA A 324 -3.30 -4.49 4.86
N TRP A 325 -2.97 -5.72 5.25
CA TRP A 325 -3.76 -6.91 4.98
C TRP A 325 -4.30 -7.49 6.28
N GLU A 326 -5.54 -8.00 6.25
CA GLU A 326 -6.07 -8.73 7.40
C GLU A 326 -5.31 -10.03 7.63
N SER A 327 -5.18 -10.39 8.91
CA SER A 327 -4.68 -11.70 9.29
C SER A 327 -5.64 -12.81 8.86
N LEU A 328 -5.07 -13.90 8.35
CA LEU A 328 -5.80 -15.12 8.01
C LEU A 328 -6.09 -16.02 9.22
N GLY A 329 -5.53 -15.70 10.39
CA GLY A 329 -5.76 -16.46 11.62
C GLY A 329 -4.48 -16.67 12.44
N ILE A 330 -4.59 -17.47 13.51
CA ILE A 330 -3.44 -17.86 14.33
C ILE A 330 -2.76 -19.06 13.71
N VAL A 331 -1.47 -18.95 13.40
CA VAL A 331 -0.67 -20.02 12.80
C VAL A 331 -0.53 -21.18 13.79
N GLU A 332 -1.05 -22.35 13.42
CA GLU A 332 -0.96 -23.58 14.19
C GLU A 332 0.25 -24.42 13.76
N ASP A 333 0.34 -24.71 12.46
CA ASP A 333 1.43 -25.47 11.88
C ASP A 333 1.99 -24.83 10.59
N ILE A 334 3.24 -25.19 10.28
CA ILE A 334 4.01 -24.67 9.14
C ILE A 334 4.83 -25.85 8.61
N GLU A 335 4.59 -26.24 7.36
CA GLU A 335 5.35 -27.27 6.67
C GLU A 335 6.03 -26.68 5.43
N ILE A 336 7.29 -27.03 5.20
CA ILE A 336 8.09 -26.52 4.08
C ILE A 336 8.47 -27.66 3.13
N TYR A 337 8.21 -27.44 1.84
CA TYR A 337 8.51 -28.34 0.74
C TYR A 337 9.56 -27.68 -0.18
N TRP A 338 10.79 -28.20 -0.10
CA TRP A 338 11.88 -27.90 -1.04
C TRP A 338 11.92 -28.86 -2.23
#